data_AF-A0A1B6LBP7-F1
#
_entry.id   AF-A0A1B6LBP7-F1
#
_cell.length_a   1.000
_cell.length_b   1.000
_cell.length_c   1.000
_cell.angle_alpha   90.00
_cell.angle_beta   90.00
_cell.angle_gamma   90.00
#
_symmetry.space_group_name_H-M   'P 1'
#
loop_
_entity.id
_entity.type
_entity.pdbx_description
1 polymer ?
#
loop_
_entity_poly.entity_id
_entity_poly.type
_entity_poly.pdbx_seq_one_letter_code
_entity_poly.pdbx_strand_id
1 'polypeptide(L)'
;SCTENYYQCSLQSTQTNMVLELFVQIITEPCFNILRTQEQLGYIVFSGIRRANGAQGLRIIVQSDRHPTYVDGRIELFLLQMKDLLEAMTAEEFDRHKEALAAQRLEKPKRLSALSARFWAEITSQQYNFDRAHIEVDYLRTLTKEDVIDFYEDLISAESPHRHKLSVYVVSTAEGGAGNNNSTLGDEQFKGVKIENVTQFKSSQSLFPLVQPYVNIGSITKSKL
;
A
#
# COMPACT_ATOMS: atom_id res chain seq x y z
N SER A 1 21.19 6.66 -1.30
CA SER A 1 19.95 7.43 -1.18
C SER A 1 18.78 6.50 -0.96
N CYS A 2 17.63 7.02 -0.52
CA CYS A 2 16.41 6.26 -0.32
C CYS A 2 15.20 7.07 -0.79
N THR A 3 14.25 6.38 -1.42
CA THR A 3 12.96 6.91 -1.86
C THR A 3 11.86 6.09 -1.23
N GLU A 4 10.96 6.72 -0.49
CA GLU A 4 9.69 6.12 -0.05
C GLU A 4 8.54 6.87 -0.72
N ASN A 5 7.72 6.14 -1.47
CA ASN A 5 6.45 6.65 -2.01
C ASN A 5 5.30 6.00 -1.26
N TYR A 6 4.40 6.83 -0.76
CA TYR A 6 3.16 6.42 -0.12
C TYR A 6 1.97 6.95 -0.94
N TYR A 7 1.16 6.03 -1.44
CA TYR A 7 -0.09 6.31 -2.14
C TYR A 7 -1.23 6.01 -1.17
N GLN A 8 -1.74 7.07 -0.53
CA GLN A 8 -2.85 6.96 0.42
C GLN A 8 -4.13 6.62 -0.34
N CYS A 9 -4.84 5.60 0.14
CA CYS A 9 -6.06 5.12 -0.49
C CYS A 9 -7.26 5.56 0.33
N SER A 10 -7.59 4.82 1.38
CA SER A 10 -8.85 5.01 2.12
C SER A 10 -8.73 4.59 3.58
N LEU A 11 -9.82 4.75 4.33
CA LEU A 11 -9.98 4.14 5.65
C LEU A 11 -10.10 2.62 5.55
N GLN A 12 -9.72 1.94 6.62
CA GLN A 12 -9.88 0.50 6.75
C GLN A 12 -11.36 0.13 6.87
N SER A 13 -11.77 -0.78 5.99
CA SER A 13 -13.05 -1.49 5.97
C SER A 13 -12.80 -2.86 5.33
N THR A 14 -13.70 -3.83 5.50
CA THR A 14 -13.55 -5.15 4.86
C THR A 14 -13.28 -5.04 3.36
N GLN A 15 -14.06 -4.20 2.67
CA GLN A 15 -13.91 -3.97 1.24
C GLN A 15 -12.57 -3.35 0.88
N THR A 16 -12.27 -2.18 1.44
CA THR A 16 -11.06 -1.44 1.09
C THR A 16 -9.78 -2.16 1.50
N ASN A 17 -9.81 -2.94 2.58
CA ASN A 17 -8.71 -3.79 3.00
C ASN A 17 -8.41 -4.86 1.94
N MET A 18 -9.44 -5.57 1.47
CA MET A 18 -9.25 -6.70 0.55
C MET A 18 -8.88 -6.27 -0.86
N VAL A 19 -9.46 -5.19 -1.37
CA VAL A 19 -9.08 -4.68 -2.68
C VAL A 19 -7.62 -4.19 -2.67
N LEU A 20 -7.20 -3.45 -1.64
CA LEU A 20 -5.82 -3.01 -1.50
C LEU A 20 -4.85 -4.19 -1.29
N GLU A 21 -5.19 -5.17 -0.45
CA GLU A 21 -4.37 -6.37 -0.24
C GLU A 21 -4.22 -7.21 -1.48
N LEU A 22 -5.30 -7.40 -2.24
CA LEU A 22 -5.25 -8.15 -3.49
C LEU A 22 -4.43 -7.40 -4.55
N PHE A 23 -4.62 -6.09 -4.69
CA PHE A 23 -3.80 -5.27 -5.58
C PHE A 23 -2.30 -5.39 -5.22
N VAL A 24 -1.95 -5.24 -3.94
CA VAL A 24 -0.56 -5.38 -3.48
C VAL A 24 -0.01 -6.79 -3.71
N GLN A 25 -0.81 -7.83 -3.47
CA GLN A 25 -0.44 -9.22 -3.75
C GLN A 25 -0.07 -9.43 -5.23
N ILE A 26 -0.81 -8.79 -6.14
CA ILE A 26 -0.57 -8.87 -7.60
C ILE A 26 0.74 -8.14 -7.95
N ILE A 27 0.93 -6.92 -7.46
CA ILE A 27 2.07 -6.08 -7.90
C ILE A 27 3.39 -6.38 -7.16
N THR A 28 3.38 -7.20 -6.10
CA THR A 28 4.58 -7.43 -5.28
C THR A 28 5.72 -8.06 -6.08
N GLU A 29 5.43 -9.14 -6.84
CA GLU A 29 6.45 -9.80 -7.67
C GLU A 29 6.88 -8.91 -8.86
N PRO A 30 5.97 -8.31 -9.65
CA PRO A 30 6.36 -7.41 -10.73
C PRO A 30 7.18 -6.21 -10.25
N CYS A 31 6.82 -5.61 -9.11
CA CYS A 31 7.57 -4.49 -8.52
C CYS A 31 9.02 -4.89 -8.21
N PHE A 32 9.21 -6.07 -7.61
CA PHE A 32 10.55 -6.55 -7.30
C PHE A 32 11.31 -6.89 -8.58
N ASN A 33 10.70 -7.63 -9.50
CA ASN A 33 11.35 -8.03 -10.74
C ASN A 33 11.78 -6.82 -11.59
N ILE A 34 10.88 -5.86 -11.81
CA ILE A 34 11.16 -4.69 -12.66
C ILE A 34 12.18 -3.78 -11.99
N LEU A 35 11.90 -3.29 -10.78
CA LEU A 35 12.74 -2.26 -10.15
C LEU A 35 14.10 -2.81 -9.66
N ARG A 36 14.15 -4.08 -9.20
CA ARG A 36 15.38 -4.69 -8.69
C ARG A 36 16.10 -5.54 -9.73
N THR A 37 15.42 -6.48 -10.37
CA THR A 37 16.11 -7.46 -11.23
C THR A 37 16.45 -6.85 -12.60
N GLN A 38 15.49 -6.17 -13.23
CA GLN A 38 15.66 -5.62 -14.58
C GLN A 38 16.36 -4.26 -14.57
N GLU A 39 15.86 -3.32 -13.77
CA GLU A 39 16.40 -1.95 -13.72
C GLU A 39 17.58 -1.76 -12.77
N GLN A 40 17.81 -2.73 -11.88
CA GLN A 40 18.93 -2.73 -10.94
C GLN A 40 19.01 -1.43 -10.12
N LEU A 41 17.87 -0.89 -9.69
CA LEU A 41 17.82 0.37 -8.95
C LEU A 41 18.44 0.26 -7.56
N GLY A 42 18.49 -0.95 -7.00
CA GLY A 42 19.22 -1.22 -5.78
C GLY A 42 18.83 -2.54 -5.14
N TYR A 43 19.56 -2.90 -4.08
CA TYR A 43 19.31 -4.17 -3.39
C TYR A 43 17.99 -4.16 -2.62
N ILE A 44 17.66 -3.05 -1.95
CA ILE A 44 16.42 -2.94 -1.17
C ILE A 44 15.35 -2.33 -2.07
N VAL A 45 14.43 -3.18 -2.52
CA VAL A 45 13.18 -2.81 -3.19
C VAL A 45 12.06 -3.52 -2.44
N PHE A 46 11.11 -2.74 -1.93
CA PHE A 46 9.97 -3.23 -1.17
C PHE A 46 8.70 -2.57 -1.66
N SER A 47 7.65 -3.34 -1.89
CA SER A 47 6.28 -2.88 -2.02
C SER A 47 5.42 -3.56 -0.96
N GLY A 48 4.43 -2.83 -0.43
CA GLY A 48 3.56 -3.36 0.60
C GLY A 48 2.55 -2.34 1.09
N ILE A 49 1.72 -2.75 2.05
CA ILE A 49 0.70 -1.87 2.63
C ILE A 49 1.27 -1.14 3.84
N ARG A 50 1.00 0.16 3.92
CA ARG A 50 1.20 0.95 5.12
C ARG A 50 -0.15 1.23 5.77
N ARG A 51 -0.34 0.77 7.02
CA ARG A 51 -1.51 1.06 7.86
C ARG A 51 -1.11 1.95 9.03
N ALA A 52 -1.82 3.04 9.23
CA ALA A 52 -1.62 3.94 10.36
C ALA A 52 -2.91 4.67 10.70
N ASN A 53 -3.29 4.67 11.98
CA ASN A 53 -4.46 5.42 12.49
C ASN A 53 -5.76 5.15 11.71
N GLY A 54 -6.00 3.90 11.32
CA GLY A 54 -7.19 3.52 10.55
C GLY A 54 -7.10 3.81 9.05
N ALA A 55 -6.22 4.69 8.59
CA ALA A 55 -5.95 4.89 7.17
C ALA A 55 -4.96 3.83 6.63
N GLN A 56 -5.02 3.60 5.32
CA GLN A 56 -4.12 2.69 4.62
C GLN A 56 -3.77 3.15 3.21
N GLY A 57 -2.73 2.55 2.65
CA GLY A 57 -2.32 2.80 1.28
C GLY A 57 -1.14 1.94 0.84
N LEU A 58 -0.82 2.00 -0.44
CA LEU A 58 0.36 1.38 -1.01
C LEU A 58 1.61 2.15 -0.60
N ARG A 59 2.67 1.42 -0.25
CA ARG A 59 4.01 1.96 -0.03
C ARG A 59 5.03 1.23 -0.89
N ILE A 60 5.89 1.98 -1.57
CA ILE A 60 7.06 1.48 -2.27
C ILE A 60 8.32 2.14 -1.68
N ILE A 61 9.32 1.35 -1.29
CA ILE A 61 10.60 1.81 -0.77
C ILE A 61 11.71 1.27 -1.66
N VAL A 62 12.60 2.15 -2.11
CA VAL A 62 13.80 1.78 -2.87
C VAL A 62 15.01 2.47 -2.28
N GLN A 63 16.01 1.68 -1.86
CA GLN A 63 17.34 2.18 -1.54
C GLN A 63 18.23 2.04 -2.75
N SER A 64 18.77 3.16 -3.22
CA SER A 64 19.52 3.26 -4.47
C SER A 64 20.80 4.07 -4.29
N ASP A 65 21.80 3.82 -5.11
CA ASP A 65 22.94 4.71 -5.33
C ASP A 65 22.55 5.95 -6.16
N ARG A 66 21.42 5.90 -6.88
CA ARG A 66 20.89 6.99 -7.69
C ARG A 66 20.18 8.07 -6.88
N HIS A 67 19.93 9.21 -7.52
CA HIS A 67 19.19 10.31 -6.89
C HIS A 67 17.71 9.93 -6.68
N PRO A 68 17.09 10.27 -5.53
CA PRO A 68 15.72 9.87 -5.23
C PRO A 68 14.66 10.27 -6.26
N THR A 69 14.83 11.41 -6.94
CA THR A 69 13.89 11.88 -7.98
C THR A 69 13.91 11.00 -9.24
N TYR A 70 15.08 10.49 -9.63
CA TYR A 70 15.18 9.50 -10.69
C TYR A 70 14.44 8.22 -10.32
N VAL A 71 14.68 7.72 -9.10
CA VAL A 71 14.05 6.51 -8.57
C VAL A 71 12.53 6.67 -8.48
N ASP A 72 12.05 7.83 -8.02
CA ASP A 72 10.61 8.16 -8.01
C ASP A 72 10.01 8.06 -9.42
N GLY A 73 10.67 8.65 -10.42
CA GLY A 73 10.24 8.54 -11.82
C GLY A 73 10.18 7.09 -12.33
N ARG A 74 11.10 6.22 -11.90
CA ARG A 74 11.05 4.78 -12.24
C ARG A 74 9.89 4.05 -11.55
N ILE A 75 9.58 4.41 -10.31
CA ILE A 75 8.40 3.88 -9.61
C ILE A 75 7.12 4.31 -10.33
N GLU A 76 7.03 5.55 -10.80
CA GLU A 76 5.88 6.02 -11.58
C GLU A 76 5.74 5.28 -12.93
N LEU A 77 6.85 5.06 -13.64
CA LEU A 77 6.82 4.27 -14.88
C LEU A 77 6.39 2.83 -14.63
N PHE A 78 6.83 2.21 -13.54
CA PHE A 78 6.36 0.90 -13.12
C PHE A 78 4.85 0.90 -12.88
N LEU A 79 4.34 1.88 -12.12
CA LEU A 79 2.90 1.96 -11.85
C LEU A 79 2.08 2.18 -13.11
N LEU A 80 2.56 2.98 -14.07
CA LEU A 80 1.90 3.18 -15.36
C LEU A 80 1.72 1.86 -16.13
N GLN A 81 2.71 0.97 -16.08
CA GLN A 81 2.67 -0.36 -16.72
C GLN A 81 1.70 -1.33 -16.03
N MET A 82 1.24 -1.03 -14.80
CA MET A 82 0.34 -1.93 -14.07
C MET A 82 -1.04 -2.02 -14.70
N LYS A 83 -1.49 -0.98 -15.42
CA LYS A 83 -2.75 -1.05 -16.15
C LYS A 83 -2.75 -2.22 -17.14
N ASP A 84 -1.76 -2.24 -18.02
CA ASP A 84 -1.63 -3.28 -19.05
C ASP A 84 -1.45 -4.67 -18.42
N LEU A 85 -0.72 -4.76 -17.31
CA LEU A 85 -0.54 -6.02 -16.57
C LEU A 85 -1.86 -6.54 -16.00
N LEU A 86 -2.66 -5.67 -15.36
CA LEU A 86 -3.96 -6.04 -14.81
C LEU A 86 -4.96 -6.44 -15.90
N GLU A 87 -4.98 -5.71 -17.02
CA GLU A 87 -5.85 -6.04 -18.15
C GLU A 87 -5.48 -7.37 -18.79
N ALA A 88 -4.18 -7.63 -19.00
CA ALA A 88 -3.67 -8.85 -19.62
C ALA A 88 -3.73 -10.09 -18.73
N MET A 89 -3.79 -9.92 -17.41
CA MET A 89 -3.87 -11.03 -16.44
C MET A 89 -5.09 -11.93 -16.70
N THR A 90 -4.85 -13.23 -16.78
CA THR A 90 -5.94 -14.20 -17.01
C THR A 90 -6.79 -14.40 -15.75
N ALA A 91 -8.00 -14.94 -15.92
CA ALA A 91 -8.86 -15.26 -14.79
C ALA A 91 -8.20 -16.29 -13.85
N GLU A 92 -7.49 -17.26 -14.42
CA GLU A 92 -6.78 -18.29 -13.66
C GLU A 92 -5.62 -17.69 -12.86
N GLU A 93 -4.88 -16.74 -13.43
CA GLU A 93 -3.83 -16.00 -12.72
C GLU A 93 -4.39 -15.18 -11.56
N PHE A 94 -5.48 -14.46 -11.81
CA PHE A 94 -6.17 -13.67 -10.81
C PHE A 94 -6.67 -14.54 -9.64
N ASP A 95 -7.30 -15.69 -9.93
CA ASP A 95 -7.76 -16.63 -8.92
C ASP A 95 -6.59 -17.23 -8.12
N ARG A 96 -5.43 -17.47 -8.74
CA ARG A 96 -4.22 -17.88 -8.00
C ARG A 96 -3.77 -16.81 -7.01
N HIS A 97 -3.79 -15.52 -7.37
CA HIS A 97 -3.46 -14.44 -6.44
C HIS A 97 -4.46 -14.37 -5.28
N LYS A 98 -5.77 -14.49 -5.55
CA LYS A 98 -6.81 -14.51 -4.52
C LYS A 98 -6.63 -15.66 -3.54
N GLU A 99 -6.46 -16.90 -4.03
CA GLU A 99 -6.31 -18.05 -3.14
C GLU A 99 -4.97 -18.07 -2.39
N ALA A 100 -3.89 -17.56 -3.00
CA ALA A 100 -2.63 -17.37 -2.29
C ALA A 100 -2.77 -16.37 -1.12
N LEU A 101 -3.45 -15.24 -1.35
CA LEU A 101 -3.74 -14.26 -0.30
C LEU A 101 -4.67 -14.86 0.76
N ALA A 102 -5.71 -15.59 0.36
CA ALA A 102 -6.61 -16.27 1.29
C ALA A 102 -5.87 -17.26 2.21
N ALA A 103 -4.97 -18.06 1.65
CA ALA A 103 -4.15 -19.01 2.40
C ALA A 103 -3.23 -18.28 3.41
N GLN A 104 -2.59 -17.19 3.00
CA GLN A 104 -1.76 -16.37 3.89
C GLN A 104 -2.58 -15.76 5.04
N ARG A 105 -3.79 -15.27 4.74
CA ARG A 105 -4.69 -14.65 5.72
C ARG A 105 -5.27 -15.65 6.72
N LEU A 106 -5.52 -16.89 6.29
CA LEU A 106 -6.04 -17.97 7.12
C LEU A 106 -4.96 -18.78 7.84
N GLU A 107 -3.67 -18.49 7.64
CA GLU A 107 -2.60 -19.22 8.32
C GLU A 107 -2.76 -19.12 9.84
N LYS A 108 -2.85 -20.28 10.49
CA LYS A 108 -3.01 -20.36 11.94
C LYS A 108 -1.71 -19.97 12.64
N PRO A 109 -1.75 -19.11 13.67
CA PRO A 109 -0.58 -18.78 14.46
C PRO A 109 0.10 -20.04 15.04
N LYS A 110 1.38 -20.24 14.73
CA LYS A 110 2.16 -21.41 15.19
C LYS A 110 2.66 -21.27 16.63
N ARG A 111 2.50 -20.09 17.24
CA ARG A 111 2.96 -19.75 18.59
C ARG A 111 1.93 -18.88 19.30
N LEU A 112 1.83 -19.01 20.62
CA LEU A 112 0.94 -18.17 21.44
C LEU A 112 1.26 -16.68 21.29
N SER A 113 2.54 -16.30 21.21
CA SER A 113 2.94 -14.91 21.01
C SER A 113 2.39 -14.30 19.71
N ALA A 114 2.30 -15.09 18.63
CA ALA A 114 1.74 -14.65 17.36
C ALA A 114 0.22 -14.47 17.46
N LEU A 115 -0.48 -15.37 18.16
CA LEU A 115 -1.91 -15.22 18.43
C LEU A 115 -2.19 -13.99 19.31
N SER A 116 -1.42 -13.81 20.38
CA SER A 116 -1.52 -12.65 21.26
C SER A 116 -1.25 -11.35 20.52
N ALA A 117 -0.24 -11.30 19.64
CA ALA A 117 0.04 -10.13 18.83
C ALA A 117 -1.12 -9.77 17.89
N ARG A 118 -1.77 -10.78 17.28
CA ARG A 118 -2.95 -10.58 16.42
C ARG A 118 -4.12 -9.97 17.20
N PHE A 119 -4.46 -10.51 18.38
CA PHE A 119 -5.52 -9.95 19.21
C PHE A 119 -5.15 -8.58 19.78
N TRP A 120 -3.89 -8.39 20.15
CA TRP A 120 -3.42 -7.11 20.66
C TRP A 120 -3.50 -5.99 19.61
N ALA A 121 -3.29 -6.31 18.33
CA ALA A 121 -3.49 -5.38 17.23
C ALA A 121 -4.96 -4.92 17.11
N GLU A 122 -5.92 -5.83 17.25
CA GLU A 122 -7.35 -5.47 17.24
C GLU A 122 -7.74 -4.59 18.45
N ILE A 123 -7.16 -4.85 19.62
CA ILE A 123 -7.41 -4.08 20.85
C ILE A 123 -6.81 -2.68 20.74
N THR A 124 -5.53 -2.57 20.38
CA THR A 124 -4.81 -1.29 20.32
C THR A 124 -5.27 -0.40 19.18
N SER A 125 -5.73 -0.99 18.06
CA SER A 125 -6.37 -0.24 16.98
C SER A 125 -7.83 0.12 17.24
N GLN A 126 -8.42 -0.37 18.34
CA GLN A 126 -9.83 -0.20 18.71
C GLN A 126 -10.82 -0.71 17.65
N GLN A 127 -10.39 -1.63 16.79
CA GLN A 127 -11.25 -2.23 15.78
C GLN A 127 -11.95 -3.49 16.30
N TYR A 128 -11.37 -4.21 17.27
CA TYR A 128 -11.98 -5.36 17.96
C TYR A 128 -12.57 -6.46 17.03
N ASN A 129 -12.07 -6.59 15.80
CA ASN A 129 -12.53 -7.61 14.87
C ASN A 129 -11.68 -8.89 14.99
N PHE A 130 -11.94 -9.68 16.03
CA PHE A 130 -11.13 -10.88 16.29
C PHE A 130 -11.27 -11.96 15.22
N ASP A 131 -12.40 -11.98 14.51
CA ASP A 131 -12.70 -12.91 13.41
C ASP A 131 -12.36 -12.35 12.02
N ARG A 132 -11.61 -11.23 11.97
CA ARG A 132 -11.28 -10.50 10.74
C ARG A 132 -10.79 -11.39 9.61
N ALA A 133 -9.93 -12.36 9.91
CA ALA A 133 -9.36 -13.21 8.87
C ALA A 133 -10.43 -13.97 8.07
N HIS A 134 -11.45 -14.50 8.73
CA HIS A 134 -12.53 -15.22 8.04
C HIS A 134 -13.42 -14.25 7.27
N ILE A 135 -13.88 -13.18 7.93
CA ILE A 135 -14.73 -12.14 7.32
C ILE A 135 -14.08 -11.54 6.06
N GLU A 136 -12.80 -11.17 6.16
CA GLU A 136 -12.08 -10.56 5.05
C GLU A 136 -11.79 -11.58 3.93
N VAL A 137 -11.53 -12.86 4.24
CA VAL A 137 -11.33 -13.89 3.21
C VAL A 137 -12.63 -14.25 2.48
N ASP A 138 -13.76 -14.28 3.18
CA ASP A 138 -15.05 -14.50 2.56
C ASP A 138 -15.37 -13.38 1.56
N TYR A 139 -15.06 -12.13 1.92
CA TYR A 139 -15.17 -10.98 1.00
C TYR A 139 -14.14 -11.01 -0.13
N LEU A 140 -12.88 -11.38 0.14
CA LEU A 140 -11.83 -11.49 -0.87
C LEU A 140 -12.24 -12.42 -2.02
N ARG A 141 -12.93 -13.52 -1.71
CA ARG A 141 -13.40 -14.47 -2.72
C ARG A 141 -14.51 -13.95 -3.62
N THR A 142 -15.22 -12.88 -3.21
CA THR A 142 -16.21 -12.22 -4.06
C THR A 142 -15.61 -11.19 -4.99
N LEU A 143 -14.35 -10.80 -4.80
CA LEU A 143 -13.69 -9.80 -5.64
C LEU A 143 -13.46 -10.31 -7.06
N THR A 144 -13.69 -9.40 -8.00
CA THR A 144 -13.48 -9.57 -9.43
C THR A 144 -12.21 -8.83 -9.88
N LYS A 145 -11.73 -9.16 -11.08
CA LYS A 145 -10.59 -8.45 -11.68
C LYS A 145 -10.91 -6.98 -11.91
N GLU A 146 -12.16 -6.67 -12.27
CA GLU A 146 -12.63 -5.31 -12.50
C GLU A 146 -12.52 -4.46 -11.23
N ASP A 147 -12.89 -5.00 -10.07
CA ASP A 147 -12.76 -4.27 -8.79
C ASP A 147 -11.32 -3.79 -8.51
N VAL A 148 -10.32 -4.55 -8.97
CA VAL A 148 -8.90 -4.22 -8.81
C VAL A 148 -8.43 -3.21 -9.87
N ILE A 149 -8.95 -3.31 -11.10
CA ILE A 149 -8.68 -2.33 -12.17
C ILE A 149 -9.29 -0.98 -11.78
N ASP A 150 -10.55 -0.94 -11.37
CA ASP A 150 -11.24 0.26 -10.90
C ASP A 150 -10.50 0.90 -9.73
N PHE A 151 -10.03 0.10 -8.77
CA PHE A 151 -9.21 0.60 -7.67
C PHE A 151 -7.89 1.22 -8.14
N TYR A 152 -7.20 0.59 -9.10
CA TYR A 152 -5.97 1.13 -9.66
C TYR A 152 -6.23 2.46 -10.38
N GLU A 153 -7.25 2.50 -11.25
CA GLU A 153 -7.62 3.69 -12.02
C GLU A 153 -8.06 4.83 -11.10
N ASP A 154 -8.80 4.54 -10.02
CA ASP A 154 -9.32 5.53 -9.11
C ASP A 154 -8.29 6.04 -8.10
N LEU A 155 -7.41 5.21 -7.55
CA LEU A 155 -6.56 5.64 -6.41
C LEU A 155 -5.06 5.64 -6.67
N ILE A 156 -4.60 4.93 -7.72
CA ILE A 156 -3.16 4.69 -7.94
C ILE A 156 -2.65 5.34 -9.23
N SER A 157 -3.43 5.31 -10.30
CA SER A 157 -3.09 5.85 -11.62
C SER A 157 -2.65 7.31 -11.54
N ALA A 158 -1.63 7.67 -12.33
CA ALA A 158 -1.12 9.04 -12.37
C ALA A 158 -2.13 10.06 -12.88
N GLU A 159 -3.10 9.63 -13.68
CA GLU A 159 -4.16 10.48 -14.23
C GLU A 159 -5.38 10.60 -13.29
N SER A 160 -5.37 9.91 -12.14
CA SER A 160 -6.51 9.94 -11.23
C SER A 160 -6.64 11.27 -10.47
N PRO A 161 -7.84 11.86 -10.40
CA PRO A 161 -8.11 13.01 -9.53
C PRO A 161 -8.16 12.65 -8.04
N HIS A 162 -8.33 11.37 -7.68
CA HIS A 162 -8.37 10.90 -6.29
C HIS A 162 -7.03 10.29 -5.83
N ARG A 163 -5.97 10.49 -6.60
CA ARG A 163 -4.61 10.05 -6.25
C ARG A 163 -4.04 10.91 -5.13
N HIS A 164 -3.65 10.28 -4.02
CA HIS A 164 -2.99 10.95 -2.90
C HIS A 164 -1.57 10.41 -2.71
N LYS A 165 -0.56 11.11 -3.24
CA LYS A 165 0.85 10.69 -3.18
C LYS A 165 1.66 11.56 -2.20
N LEU A 166 2.43 10.92 -1.34
CA LEU A 166 3.50 11.54 -0.54
C LEU A 166 4.82 10.81 -0.81
N SER A 167 5.87 11.56 -1.15
CA SER A 167 7.20 11.03 -1.36
C SER A 167 8.20 11.58 -0.34
N VAL A 168 9.05 10.72 0.19
CA VAL A 168 10.15 11.07 1.10
C VAL A 168 11.47 10.72 0.43
N TYR A 169 12.33 11.72 0.26
CA TYR A 169 13.65 11.58 -0.35
C TYR A 169 14.74 11.75 0.70
N VAL A 170 15.58 10.73 0.84
CA VAL A 170 16.80 10.78 1.66
C VAL A 170 17.98 10.72 0.72
N VAL A 171 18.66 11.86 0.55
CA VAL A 171 19.81 11.99 -0.36
C VAL A 171 21.09 11.59 0.37
N SER A 172 21.91 10.73 -0.24
CA SER A 172 23.22 10.36 0.32
C SER A 172 24.23 11.48 0.14
N THR A 173 24.90 11.89 1.23
CA THR A 173 26.00 12.86 1.23
C THR A 173 27.39 12.23 1.32
N ALA A 174 27.46 10.89 1.34
CA ALA A 174 28.74 10.16 1.34
C ALA A 174 29.51 10.40 0.02
N GLU A 175 30.82 10.17 0.02
CA GLU A 175 31.64 10.21 -1.20
C GLU A 175 31.09 9.23 -2.25
N GLY A 176 30.91 9.69 -3.50
CA GLY A 176 30.22 8.93 -4.55
C GLY A 176 28.69 8.83 -4.37
N GLY A 177 28.12 9.46 -3.35
CA GLY A 177 26.69 9.51 -3.09
C GLY A 177 25.96 10.51 -3.99
N ALA A 178 24.66 10.25 -4.22
CA ALA A 178 23.84 11.01 -5.15
C ALA A 178 23.69 12.52 -4.84
N GLY A 179 24.03 12.98 -3.62
CA GLY A 179 23.95 14.39 -3.22
C GLY A 179 25.22 15.20 -3.49
N ASN A 180 26.34 14.56 -3.81
CA ASN A 180 27.63 15.24 -4.03
C ASN A 180 27.91 15.54 -5.51
N ASN A 181 27.10 14.99 -6.42
CA ASN A 181 27.11 15.42 -7.81
C ASN A 181 26.42 16.80 -7.84
N ASN A 182 27.05 17.83 -8.41
CA ASN A 182 26.46 19.16 -8.70
C ASN A 182 25.33 19.07 -9.75
N SER A 183 24.49 18.05 -9.67
CA SER A 183 23.40 17.76 -10.58
C SER A 183 22.17 18.54 -10.15
N THR A 184 22.00 19.73 -10.71
CA THR A 184 20.71 20.47 -10.77
C THR A 184 19.57 19.62 -11.36
N LEU A 185 19.89 18.50 -12.02
CA LEU A 185 18.97 17.48 -12.53
C LEU A 185 17.95 16.96 -11.50
N GLY A 186 18.30 16.97 -10.21
CA GLY A 186 17.41 16.52 -9.14
C GLY A 186 16.16 17.39 -9.00
N ASP A 187 16.35 18.71 -8.96
CA ASP A 187 15.27 19.69 -8.78
C ASP A 187 14.47 19.93 -10.08
N GLU A 188 15.12 19.86 -11.24
CA GLU A 188 14.44 20.01 -12.54
C GLU A 188 13.46 18.89 -12.88
N GLN A 189 13.65 17.70 -12.29
CA GLN A 189 12.77 16.53 -12.48
C GLN A 189 11.68 16.41 -11.41
N PHE A 190 11.72 17.23 -10.35
CA PHE A 190 10.72 17.16 -9.29
C PHE A 190 9.37 17.71 -9.77
N LYS A 191 8.36 16.83 -9.77
CA LYS A 191 6.96 17.20 -10.04
C LYS A 191 6.17 17.06 -8.75
N GLY A 192 5.91 18.17 -8.06
CA GLY A 192 5.12 18.16 -6.83
C GLY A 192 5.24 19.46 -6.02
N VAL A 193 4.61 19.46 -4.85
CA VAL A 193 4.74 20.55 -3.85
C VAL A 193 5.77 20.14 -2.81
N LYS A 194 6.87 20.90 -2.70
CA LYS A 194 7.90 20.63 -1.70
C LYS A 194 7.40 21.04 -0.32
N ILE A 195 7.49 20.13 0.66
CA ILE A 195 7.13 20.40 2.04
C ILE A 195 8.36 20.98 2.75
N GLU A 196 8.36 22.29 2.98
CA GLU A 196 9.45 22.98 3.71
C GLU A 196 9.28 22.89 5.22
N ASN A 197 8.03 22.85 5.71
CA ASN A 197 7.71 22.78 7.13
C ASN A 197 6.63 21.73 7.40
N VAL A 198 6.99 20.69 8.15
CA VAL A 198 6.10 19.56 8.48
C VAL A 198 4.90 19.99 9.31
N THR A 199 5.05 20.96 10.22
CA THR A 199 3.97 21.46 11.06
C THR A 199 2.95 22.23 10.22
N GLN A 200 3.42 23.13 9.35
CA GLN A 200 2.56 23.87 8.43
C GLN A 200 1.81 22.93 7.49
N PHE A 201 2.51 21.95 6.91
CA PHE A 201 1.90 20.93 6.07
C PHE A 201 0.77 20.23 6.83
N LYS A 202 1.04 19.67 8.02
CA LYS A 202 0.00 19.01 8.83
C LYS A 202 -1.20 19.92 9.13
N SER A 203 -0.98 21.19 9.46
CA SER A 203 -2.06 22.14 9.78
C SER A 203 -2.92 22.52 8.57
N SER A 204 -2.39 22.38 7.36
CA SER A 204 -3.08 22.72 6.10
C SER A 204 -3.94 21.57 5.54
N GLN A 205 -3.84 20.36 6.10
CA GLN A 205 -4.52 19.18 5.58
C GLN A 205 -5.72 18.80 6.46
N SER A 206 -6.74 18.20 5.85
CA SER A 206 -7.82 17.56 6.59
C SER A 206 -7.35 16.28 7.29
N LEU A 207 -7.98 15.94 8.40
CA LEU A 207 -7.72 14.69 9.12
C LEU A 207 -8.79 13.65 8.79
N PHE A 208 -8.36 12.41 8.62
CA PHE A 208 -9.29 11.27 8.54
C PHE A 208 -10.05 11.11 9.87
N PRO A 209 -11.32 10.67 9.83
CA PRO A 209 -12.01 10.24 11.05
C PRO A 209 -11.38 8.95 11.58
N LEU A 210 -11.68 8.63 12.83
CA LEU A 210 -11.31 7.36 13.44
C LEU A 210 -12.21 6.23 12.90
N VAL A 211 -11.59 5.09 12.61
CA VAL A 211 -12.31 3.86 12.25
C VAL A 211 -13.17 3.43 13.44
N GLN A 212 -14.41 3.03 13.14
CA GLN A 212 -15.35 2.60 14.17
C GLN A 212 -15.02 1.19 14.68
N PRO A 213 -15.22 0.91 15.97
CA PRO A 213 -15.19 -0.44 16.52
C PRO A 213 -16.05 -1.41 15.72
N TYR A 214 -15.59 -2.64 15.53
CA TYR A 214 -16.40 -3.70 14.98
C TYR A 214 -17.51 -4.07 15.96
N VAL A 215 -18.75 -3.97 15.47
CA VAL A 215 -19.95 -4.25 16.26
C VAL A 215 -20.65 -5.46 15.65
N ASN A 216 -20.48 -6.62 16.29
CA ASN A 216 -21.26 -7.81 15.95
C ASN A 216 -22.60 -7.79 16.71
N ILE A 217 -23.43 -6.78 16.43
CA ILE A 217 -24.86 -6.87 16.79
C ILE A 217 -25.48 -7.74 15.70
N GLY A 218 -25.35 -9.06 15.86
CA GLY A 218 -26.29 -9.97 15.24
C GLY A 218 -27.69 -9.48 15.59
N SER A 219 -28.61 -9.53 14.61
CA SER A 219 -30.02 -9.15 14.77
C SER A 219 -30.46 -9.47 16.19
N ILE A 220 -30.71 -8.45 17.00
CA ILE A 220 -31.14 -8.61 18.38
C ILE A 220 -32.33 -9.56 18.32
N THR A 221 -32.12 -10.79 18.76
CA THR A 221 -33.22 -11.72 19.00
C THR A 221 -34.11 -10.95 19.95
N LYS A 222 -35.30 -10.59 19.48
CA LYS A 222 -36.33 -9.93 20.29
C LYS A 222 -36.45 -10.75 21.56
N SER A 223 -35.87 -10.24 22.65
CA SER A 223 -36.05 -10.82 23.96
C SER A 223 -37.53 -10.61 24.27
N LYS A 224 -38.30 -11.70 24.24
CA LYS A 224 -39.67 -11.70 24.72
C LYS A 224 -39.61 -11.50 26.23
N LEU A 225 -39.88 -10.28 26.66
CA LEU A 225 -40.53 -10.02 27.94
C LEU A 225 -42.04 -10.04 27.69
#